data_AF-A0A7K7YKB7-F1
#
_entry.id   AF-A0A7K7YKB7-F1
#
_cell.length_a   1.000
_cell.length_b   1.000
_cell.length_c   1.000
_cell.angle_alpha   90.00
_cell.angle_beta   90.00
_cell.angle_gamma   90.00
#
_symmetry.space_group_name_H-M   'P 1'
#
loop_
_entity.id
_entity.type
_entity.pdbx_description
1 polymer ?
#
loop_
_entity_poly.entity_id
_entity_poly.type
_entity_poly.pdbx_seq_one_letter_code
_entity_poly.pdbx_strand_id
1 'polypeptide(L)'
;QPPRSCEDYWGEWKHCRGLRHAFHHYYAHGELPECGRWREDYEACRAWERDRTAAAQVPAPLPLLARPRSAGRGCWVWKLRKSPPSDWYLPLD
;
A
#
# COMPACT_ATOMS: atom_id res chain seq x y z
N GLN A 1 5.22 2.73 9.60
CA GLN A 1 5.04 3.88 8.69
C GLN A 1 4.15 3.40 7.57
N PRO A 2 2.96 4.00 7.38
CA PRO A 2 2.07 3.63 6.30
C PRO A 2 2.75 3.88 4.94
N PRO A 3 2.41 3.08 3.90
CA PRO A 3 3.03 3.19 2.58
C PRO A 3 2.58 4.43 1.79
N ARG A 4 1.48 5.08 2.21
CA ARG A 4 0.89 6.29 1.60
C ARG A 4 0.56 7.32 2.69
N SER A 5 0.34 8.57 2.29
CA SER A 5 -0.10 9.62 3.22
C SER A 5 -1.57 9.39 3.60
N CYS A 6 -1.99 9.87 4.78
CA CYS A 6 -3.39 9.75 5.17
C CYS A 6 -4.34 10.54 4.23
N GLU A 7 -3.86 11.61 3.58
CA GLU A 7 -4.67 12.36 2.61
C GLU A 7 -4.97 11.56 1.33
N ASP A 8 -4.06 10.69 0.90
CA ASP A 8 -4.29 9.81 -0.25
C ASP A 8 -5.49 8.89 -0.01
N TYR A 9 -5.57 8.27 1.18
CA TYR A 9 -6.70 7.41 1.55
C TYR A 9 -8.03 8.18 1.56
N TRP A 10 -8.01 9.44 1.99
CA TRP A 10 -9.18 10.31 1.96
C TRP A 10 -9.62 10.66 0.52
N GLY A 11 -8.65 10.91 -0.36
CA GLY A 11 -8.89 11.14 -1.78
C GLY A 11 -9.53 9.91 -2.46
N GLU A 12 -9.00 8.73 -2.20
CA GLU A 12 -9.53 7.46 -2.73
C GLU A 12 -10.93 7.17 -2.21
N TRP A 13 -11.19 7.41 -0.92
CA TRP A 13 -12.54 7.27 -0.37
C TRP A 13 -13.56 8.17 -1.07
N LYS A 14 -13.20 9.44 -1.32
CA LYS A 14 -14.05 10.37 -2.09
C LYS A 14 -14.26 9.91 -3.52
N HIS A 15 -13.21 9.37 -4.15
CA HIS A 15 -13.29 8.86 -5.51
C HIS A 15 -14.21 7.64 -5.62
N CYS A 16 -14.06 6.68 -4.71
CA CYS A 16 -14.90 5.50 -4.60
C CYS A 16 -16.38 5.89 -4.44
N ARG A 17 -16.65 6.90 -3.61
CA ARG A 17 -18.02 7.38 -3.38
C ARG A 17 -18.58 8.24 -4.54
N GLY A 18 -17.77 8.51 -5.57
CA GLY A 18 -18.18 9.29 -6.73
C GLY A 18 -19.23 8.56 -7.58
N LEU A 19 -20.25 9.31 -8.02
CA LEU A 19 -21.34 8.80 -8.86
C LEU A 19 -20.84 8.08 -10.12
N ARG A 20 -19.78 8.60 -10.75
CA ARG A 20 -19.17 7.98 -11.93
C ARG A 20 -18.60 6.59 -11.62
N HIS A 21 -17.88 6.46 -10.51
CA HIS A 21 -17.32 5.18 -10.10
C HIS A 21 -18.43 4.18 -9.75
N ALA A 22 -19.44 4.61 -8.99
CA ALA A 22 -20.59 3.79 -8.65
C ALA A 22 -21.35 3.30 -9.89
N PHE A 23 -21.55 4.18 -10.90
CA PHE A 23 -22.22 3.80 -12.14
C PHE A 23 -21.43 2.73 -12.93
N HIS A 24 -20.12 2.91 -13.10
CA HIS A 24 -19.29 1.93 -13.81
C HIS A 24 -19.22 0.60 -13.06
N HIS A 25 -19.07 0.64 -11.73
CA HIS A 25 -19.04 -0.55 -10.90
C HIS A 25 -20.36 -1.32 -10.97
N TYR A 26 -21.48 -0.62 -10.88
CA TYR A 26 -22.80 -1.22 -11.01
C TYR A 26 -23.02 -1.84 -12.39
N TYR A 27 -22.58 -1.17 -13.46
CA TYR A 27 -22.71 -1.73 -14.81
C TYR A 27 -21.84 -2.98 -15.02
N ALA A 28 -20.63 -3.02 -14.44
CA ALA A 28 -19.72 -4.14 -14.61
C ALA A 28 -20.04 -5.34 -13.70
N HIS A 29 -20.47 -5.08 -12.46
CA HIS A 29 -20.60 -6.10 -11.41
C HIS A 29 -22.03 -6.28 -10.88
N GLY A 30 -22.97 -5.38 -11.22
CA GLY A 30 -24.35 -5.43 -10.71
C GLY A 30 -24.51 -4.98 -9.26
N GLU A 31 -23.42 -4.57 -8.62
CA GLU A 31 -23.37 -4.23 -7.19
C GLU A 31 -22.82 -2.81 -7.00
N LEU A 32 -23.18 -2.17 -5.88
CA LEU A 32 -22.60 -0.89 -5.49
C LEU A 32 -21.21 -1.13 -4.86
N PRO A 33 -20.22 -0.26 -5.14
CA PRO A 33 -18.88 -0.42 -4.59
C PRO A 33 -18.88 -0.21 -3.07
N GLU A 34 -18.26 -1.14 -2.33
CA GLU A 34 -18.08 -1.01 -0.88
C GLU A 34 -16.91 -0.08 -0.55
N CYS A 35 -17.21 1.20 -0.34
CA CYS A 35 -16.21 2.20 0.03
C CYS A 35 -15.82 2.20 1.52
N GLY A 36 -16.34 1.26 2.32
CA GLY A 36 -16.09 1.18 3.77
C GLY A 36 -14.61 0.98 4.10
N ARG A 37 -13.93 0.13 3.33
CA ARG A 37 -12.52 -0.22 3.55
C ARG A 37 -11.59 0.99 3.52
N TRP A 38 -11.80 1.91 2.58
CA TRP A 38 -11.01 3.14 2.47
C TRP A 38 -11.18 4.07 3.68
N ARG A 39 -12.37 4.07 4.29
CA ARG A 39 -12.63 4.86 5.49
C ARG A 39 -11.95 4.25 6.70
N GLU A 40 -12.02 2.93 6.86
CA GLU A 40 -11.31 2.21 7.93
C GLU A 40 -9.80 2.41 7.82
N ASP A 41 -9.24 2.29 6.62
CA ASP A 41 -7.82 2.53 6.35
C ASP A 41 -7.42 3.98 6.69
N TYR A 42 -8.26 4.96 6.37
CA TYR A 42 -8.05 6.36 6.74
C TYR A 42 -8.08 6.57 8.26
N GLU A 43 -9.06 5.99 8.95
CA GLU A 43 -9.19 6.08 10.41
C GLU A 43 -7.99 5.43 11.12
N ALA A 44 -7.55 4.27 10.64
CA ALA A 44 -6.34 3.59 11.13
C ALA A 44 -5.07 4.43 10.89
N CYS A 45 -4.94 5.06 9.72
CA CYS A 45 -3.83 5.97 9.40
C CYS A 45 -3.80 7.17 10.36
N ARG A 46 -4.97 7.77 10.62
CA ARG A 46 -5.10 8.92 11.54
C ARG A 46 -4.85 8.55 13.00
N ALA A 47 -5.26 7.36 13.43
CA ALA A 47 -4.93 6.83 14.75
C ALA A 47 -3.40 6.69 14.90
N TRP A 48 -2.76 6.08 13.90
CA TRP A 48 -1.30 5.93 13.88
C TRP A 48 -0.54 7.27 13.93
N GLU A 49 -1.00 8.30 13.20
CA GLU A 49 -0.42 9.64 13.28
C GLU A 49 -0.53 10.24 14.68
N ARG A 50 -1.69 10.11 15.33
CA ARG A 50 -1.93 10.63 16.68
C ARG A 50 -1.03 9.93 17.70
N ASP A 51 -0.95 8.60 17.65
CA ASP A 51 -0.10 7.81 18.54
C ASP A 51 1.38 8.11 18.34
N ARG A 52 1.79 8.36 17.09
CA ARG A 52 3.17 8.76 16.78
C ARG A 52 3.50 10.16 17.32
N THR A 53 2.54 11.08 17.24
CA THR A 53 2.68 12.43 17.84
C THR A 53 2.71 12.35 19.36
N ALA A 54 1.88 11.48 19.96
CA ALA A 54 1.87 11.23 21.41
C ALA A 54 3.18 10.58 21.89
N ALA A 55 3.71 9.62 21.15
CA ALA A 55 5.01 9.00 21.41
C ALA A 55 6.19 9.98 21.21
N ALA A 56 6.03 11.00 20.35
CA ALA A 56 7.03 12.05 20.15
C ALA A 56 7.03 13.12 21.27
N GLN A 57 5.99 13.20 22.10
CA GLN A 57 5.94 14.07 23.28
C GLN A 57 6.67 13.48 24.50
N VAL A 58 7.03 12.20 24.45
CA VAL A 58 8.00 11.63 25.39
C VAL A 58 9.39 12.06 24.91
N PRO A 59 10.21 12.75 25.73
CA PRO A 59 11.55 13.15 25.32
C PRO A 59 12.32 11.89 24.92
N ALA A 60 12.68 11.81 23.65
CA ALA A 60 13.37 10.67 23.07
C ALA A 60 14.66 10.41 23.86
N PRO A 61 14.91 9.18 24.37
CA PRO A 61 16.26 8.78 24.68
C PRO A 61 17.08 8.86 23.37
N LEU A 62 18.31 9.36 23.50
CA LEU A 62 19.29 9.56 22.41
C LEU A 62 19.30 8.43 21.35
N PRO A 63 19.72 8.75 20.11
CA PRO A 63 19.68 7.83 18.99
C PRO A 63 20.66 6.68 19.18
N LEU A 64 20.19 5.56 19.73
CA LEU A 64 20.91 4.30 19.61
C LEU A 64 20.69 3.75 18.21
N LEU A 65 21.70 4.01 17.38
CA LEU A 65 22.13 3.18 16.28
C LEU A 65 21.18 3.14 15.08
N ALA A 66 21.55 3.96 14.10
CA ALA A 66 21.46 3.65 12.69
C ALA A 66 21.38 2.13 12.46
N ARG A 67 20.18 1.65 12.16
CA ARG A 67 20.02 0.30 11.63
C ARG A 67 20.79 0.27 10.32
N PRO A 68 21.89 -0.50 10.18
CA PRO A 68 22.44 -0.73 8.87
C PRO A 68 21.31 -1.36 8.06
N ARG A 69 20.91 -0.65 7.01
CA ARG A 69 20.05 -1.15 5.94
C ARG A 69 20.70 -2.45 5.53
N SER A 70 20.11 -3.58 5.91
CA SER A 70 20.65 -4.91 5.63
C SER A 70 20.79 -5.02 4.12
N ALA A 71 22.00 -4.76 3.63
CA ALA A 71 22.48 -5.11 2.32
C ALA A 71 22.57 -6.63 2.33
N GLY A 72 21.44 -7.28 2.06
CA GLY A 72 21.28 -8.71 2.34
C GLY A 72 20.11 -9.33 1.59
N ARG A 73 19.80 -8.82 0.40
CA ARG A 73 19.27 -9.65 -0.68
C ARG A 73 20.09 -9.24 -1.87
N GLY A 74 20.93 -10.16 -2.35
CA GLY A 74 21.83 -9.91 -3.47
C GLY A 74 21.11 -9.12 -4.55
N CYS A 75 21.75 -8.08 -5.07
CA CYS A 75 21.31 -7.45 -6.31
C CYS A 75 21.37 -8.52 -7.40
N TRP A 76 20.30 -9.30 -7.53
CA TRP A 76 20.02 -10.08 -8.72
C TRP A 76 19.62 -9.06 -9.79
N VAL A 77 20.62 -8.34 -10.32
CA VAL A 77 20.46 -7.63 -11.58
C VAL A 77 20.08 -8.69 -12.59
N TRP A 78 18.83 -8.66 -13.02
CA TRP A 78 18.31 -9.52 -14.07
C TRP A 78 19.22 -9.37 -15.29
N LYS A 79 19.95 -10.44 -15.63
CA LYS A 79 20.73 -10.47 -16.87
C LYS A 79 19.76 -10.62 -18.04
N LEU A 80 19.98 -9.85 -19.11
CA LEU A 80 19.20 -9.95 -20.34
C LEU A 80 19.29 -11.39 -20.89
N ARG A 81 18.16 -12.10 -20.96
CA ARG A 81 18.09 -13.46 -21.48
C ARG A 81 18.13 -13.42 -23.01
N LYS A 82 18.96 -14.26 -23.62
CA LYS A 82 19.05 -14.37 -25.10
C LYS A 82 17.99 -15.30 -25.71
N SER A 83 17.41 -16.18 -24.91
CA SER A 83 16.38 -17.13 -25.33
C SER A 83 15.41 -17.41 -24.17
N PRO A 84 14.15 -17.74 -24.46
CA PRO A 84 13.19 -18.16 -23.44
C PRO A 84 13.65 -19.47 -22.76
N PRO A 85 13.30 -19.70 -21.49
CA PRO A 85 13.47 -21.00 -20.82
C PRO A 85 12.80 -22.12 -21.60
N SER A 86 13.38 -23.33 -21.64
CA SER A 86 12.89 -24.44 -22.48
C SER A 86 11.48 -24.92 -22.13
N ASP A 87 11.00 -24.61 -20.93
CA ASP A 87 9.78 -25.08 -20.28
C ASP A 87 8.67 -24.02 -20.27
N TRP A 88 8.85 -22.91 -21.00
CA TRP A 88 7.90 -21.79 -21.02
C TRP A 88 6.50 -22.15 -21.54
N TYR A 89 6.37 -23.24 -22.30
CA TYR A 89 5.12 -23.65 -22.95
C TYR A 89 4.29 -24.65 -22.14
N LEU A 90 4.78 -25.08 -20.97
CA LEU A 90 4.06 -26.02 -20.14
C LEU A 90 2.92 -25.30 -19.39
N PRO A 91 1.70 -25.88 -19.35
CA PRO A 91 0.65 -25.38 -18.47
C PRO A 91 1.12 -25.48 -17.02
N LEU A 92 0.85 -24.44 -16.24
CA LEU A 92 1.07 -24.48 -14.80
C LEU A 92 -0.02 -25.40 -14.21
N ASP A 93 0.38 -26.51 -13.59
CA ASP A 93 -0.50 -27.33 -12.76
C ASP A 93 -1.04 -26.56 -11.55
#